data_AF-A0A7K4EXG5-F1
#
_entry.id   AF-A0A7K4EXG5-F1
#
_cell.length_a   1.000
_cell.length_b   1.000
_cell.length_c   1.000
_cell.angle_alpha   90.00
_cell.angle_beta   90.00
_cell.angle_gamma   90.00
#
_symmetry.space_group_name_H-M   'P 1'
#
loop_
_entity.id
_entity.type
_entity.pdbx_description
1 polymer ?
#
loop_
_entity_poly.entity_id
_entity_poly.type
_entity_poly.pdbx_seq_one_letter_code
_entity_poly.pdbx_strand_id
1 'polypeptide(L)'
;MSEELKRFLEKVHPGITTFDFDGKETPCIELDATKYDEIMSKVAGQSLSINTDLNILQDGLGNAFVEVVLVFSKGNFVEKFMVNAKTHLAFFDALAKTSMLALSSPKSNYGKDNVFMIQLPRPEKAQDALEIIKDALIPKN
;
A
#
# COMPACT_ATOMS: atom_id res chain seq x y z
N MET A 1 -3.76 21.47 13.96
CA MET A 1 -3.18 20.16 13.60
C MET A 1 -2.57 19.57 14.87
N SER A 2 -2.93 18.33 15.23
CA SER A 2 -2.32 17.64 16.36
C SER A 2 -0.87 17.24 16.04
N GLU A 3 -0.04 17.07 17.06
CA GLU A 3 1.34 16.58 16.90
C GLU A 3 1.38 15.16 16.30
N GLU A 4 0.33 14.37 16.54
CA GLU A 4 0.16 13.05 15.95
C GLU A 4 -0.07 13.10 14.43
N LEU A 5 -0.92 14.03 13.96
CA LEU A 5 -1.17 14.23 12.53
C LEU A 5 0.11 14.62 11.78
N LYS A 6 0.95 15.49 12.37
CA LYS A 6 2.24 15.85 11.79
C LYS A 6 3.16 14.63 11.66
N ARG A 7 3.23 13.79 12.68
CA ARG A 7 4.03 12.55 12.65
C ARG A 7 3.56 11.57 11.58
N PHE A 8 2.25 11.48 11.32
CA PHE A 8 1.75 10.64 10.24
C PHE A 8 2.12 11.22 8.88
N LEU A 9 1.96 12.53 8.67
CA LEU A 9 2.36 13.22 7.44
C LEU A 9 3.84 13.04 7.13
N GLU A 10 4.72 13.13 8.12
CA GLU A 10 6.17 12.91 7.96
C GLU A 10 6.52 11.47 7.58
N LYS A 11 5.65 10.51 7.92
CA LYS A 11 5.84 9.08 7.63
C LYS A 11 5.21 8.64 6.32
N VAL A 12 4.39 9.49 5.68
CA VAL A 12 3.72 9.16 4.41
C VAL A 12 4.78 8.80 3.39
N HIS A 13 4.59 7.64 2.76
CA HIS A 13 5.48 7.17 1.73
C HIS A 13 5.36 8.10 0.50
N PRO A 14 6.47 8.64 -0.05
CA PRO A 14 6.41 9.57 -1.18
C PRO A 14 6.07 8.89 -2.51
N GLY A 15 6.40 7.61 -2.66
CA GLY A 15 6.23 6.82 -3.89
C GLY A 15 4.84 6.20 -4.07
N ILE A 16 3.75 6.84 -3.64
CA ILE A 16 2.40 6.29 -3.83
C ILE A 16 1.86 6.69 -5.19
N THR A 17 1.61 5.69 -6.04
CA THR A 17 1.17 5.87 -7.42
C THR A 17 0.19 4.76 -7.84
N THR A 18 -0.23 4.78 -9.09
CA THR A 18 -0.98 3.70 -9.74
C THR A 18 -0.20 3.24 -10.98
N PHE A 19 -0.40 1.98 -11.35
CA PHE A 19 0.25 1.33 -12.47
C PHE A 19 -0.79 0.63 -13.34
N ASP A 20 -0.73 0.80 -14.66
CA ASP A 20 -1.60 0.10 -15.60
C ASP A 20 -1.09 -1.33 -15.81
N PHE A 21 -1.80 -2.29 -15.26
CA PHE A 21 -1.57 -3.71 -15.48
C PHE A 21 -2.74 -4.30 -16.27
N ASP A 22 -2.49 -4.62 -17.54
CA ASP A 22 -3.47 -5.23 -18.45
C ASP A 22 -4.77 -4.40 -18.62
N GLY A 23 -4.63 -3.08 -18.73
CA GLY A 23 -5.74 -2.13 -18.85
C GLY A 23 -6.45 -1.85 -17.52
N LYS A 24 -5.92 -2.35 -16.39
CA LYS A 24 -6.46 -2.13 -15.05
C LYS A 24 -5.49 -1.32 -14.23
N GLU A 25 -5.97 -0.16 -13.79
CA GLU A 25 -5.27 0.67 -12.83
C GLU A 25 -5.13 -0.08 -11.49
N THR A 26 -3.89 -0.41 -11.14
CA THR A 26 -3.50 -1.16 -9.95
C THR A 26 -2.73 -0.23 -9.01
N PRO A 27 -3.00 -0.24 -7.71
CA PRO A 27 -2.24 0.55 -6.76
C PRO A 27 -0.77 0.13 -6.73
N CYS A 28 0.13 1.10 -6.69
CA CYS A 28 1.57 0.87 -6.75
C CYS A 28 2.31 1.67 -5.67
N ILE A 29 3.25 1.01 -5.00
CA ILE A 29 4.20 1.64 -4.08
C ILE A 29 5.59 1.54 -4.72
N GLU A 30 6.10 2.68 -5.16
CA GLU A 30 7.47 2.80 -5.66
C GLU A 30 8.45 2.79 -4.49
N LEU A 31 9.40 1.87 -4.50
CA LEU A 31 10.43 1.69 -3.49
C LEU A 31 11.80 2.10 -4.05
N ASP A 32 12.71 2.50 -3.16
CA ASP A 32 14.10 2.64 -3.53
C ASP A 32 14.70 1.27 -3.93
N ALA A 33 15.73 1.32 -4.79
CA ALA A 33 16.32 0.10 -5.36
C ALA A 33 16.85 -0.85 -4.27
N THR A 34 17.48 -0.31 -3.23
CA THR A 34 18.02 -1.12 -2.13
C THR A 34 16.90 -1.87 -1.41
N LYS A 35 15.83 -1.18 -1.04
CA LYS A 35 14.67 -1.78 -0.37
C LYS A 35 13.95 -2.80 -1.24
N TYR A 36 13.79 -2.49 -2.53
CA TYR A 36 13.18 -3.42 -3.48
C TYR A 36 14.03 -4.70 -3.63
N ASP A 37 15.35 -4.55 -3.83
CA ASP A 37 16.27 -5.68 -3.96
C ASP A 37 16.32 -6.52 -2.67
N GLU A 38 16.24 -5.89 -1.49
CA GLU A 38 16.13 -6.59 -0.21
C GLU A 38 14.86 -7.45 -0.13
N ILE A 39 13.70 -6.91 -0.53
CA ILE A 39 12.45 -7.67 -0.56
C ILE A 39 12.59 -8.80 -1.59
N MET A 40 13.05 -8.50 -2.81
CA MET A 40 13.20 -9.48 -3.90
C MET A 40 14.14 -10.62 -3.52
N SER A 41 15.27 -10.34 -2.87
CA SER A 41 16.22 -11.36 -2.42
C SER A 41 15.61 -12.36 -1.43
N LYS A 42 14.61 -11.93 -0.65
CA LYS A 42 13.88 -12.77 0.31
C LYS A 42 12.72 -13.50 -0.33
N VAL A 43 12.09 -12.92 -1.36
CA VAL A 43 10.90 -13.49 -1.99
C VAL A 43 11.19 -14.38 -3.22
N ALA A 44 12.34 -14.20 -3.86
CA ALA A 44 12.67 -14.89 -5.09
C ALA A 44 12.75 -16.42 -4.93
N GLY A 45 12.09 -17.14 -5.85
CA GLY A 45 12.15 -18.61 -5.93
C GLY A 45 11.34 -19.35 -4.86
N GLN A 46 10.50 -18.67 -4.09
CA GLN A 46 9.68 -19.30 -3.05
C GLN A 46 8.18 -19.09 -3.29
N SER A 47 7.39 -20.13 -3.06
CA SER A 47 5.94 -19.96 -2.86
C SER A 47 5.73 -19.22 -1.54
N LEU A 48 5.27 -17.97 -1.63
CA LEU A 48 5.03 -17.08 -0.51
C LEU A 48 3.55 -16.79 -0.38
N SER A 49 3.11 -16.65 0.85
CA SER A 49 1.82 -16.08 1.18
C SER A 49 2.11 -14.72 1.82
N ILE A 50 1.53 -13.67 1.27
CA ILE A 50 1.66 -12.32 1.82
C ILE A 50 0.32 -12.00 2.46
N ASN A 51 0.33 -11.81 3.78
CA ASN A 51 -0.83 -11.27 4.46
C ASN A 51 -0.74 -9.74 4.42
N THR A 52 -1.81 -9.11 3.94
CA THR A 52 -1.91 -7.66 3.85
C THR A 52 -2.96 -7.19 4.85
N ASP A 53 -2.55 -6.32 5.76
CA ASP A 53 -3.44 -5.66 6.71
C ASP A 53 -3.45 -4.15 6.46
N LEU A 54 -4.64 -3.55 6.52
CA LEU A 54 -4.86 -2.13 6.28
C LEU A 54 -5.33 -1.50 7.59
N ASN A 55 -4.45 -0.77 8.27
CA ASN A 55 -4.78 -0.10 9.53
C ASN A 55 -5.16 1.35 9.25
N ILE A 56 -6.44 1.69 9.42
CA ILE A 56 -6.96 3.02 9.14
C ILE A 56 -6.86 3.89 10.39
N LEU A 57 -6.19 5.03 10.25
CA LEU A 57 -5.98 6.05 11.27
C LEU A 57 -6.71 7.31 10.80
N GLN A 58 -7.73 7.74 11.55
CA GLN A 58 -8.51 8.94 11.23
C GLN A 58 -8.61 9.87 12.43
N ASP A 59 -8.70 11.17 12.18
CA ASP A 59 -8.83 12.19 13.23
C ASP A 59 -10.27 12.71 13.40
N GLY A 60 -11.22 12.23 12.60
CA GLY A 60 -12.61 12.69 12.59
C GLY A 60 -12.83 14.07 11.97
N LEU A 61 -11.76 14.75 11.53
CA LEU A 61 -11.76 16.07 10.93
C LEU A 61 -11.56 16.01 9.40
N GLY A 62 -11.84 14.85 8.80
CA GLY A 62 -11.65 14.61 7.37
C GLY A 62 -10.20 14.36 6.99
N ASN A 63 -9.37 13.81 7.89
CA ASN A 63 -8.06 13.26 7.56
C ASN A 63 -8.04 11.76 7.86
N ALA A 64 -7.57 10.98 6.87
CA ALA A 64 -7.44 9.53 6.96
C ALA A 64 -6.08 9.10 6.42
N PHE A 65 -5.38 8.28 7.19
CA PHE A 65 -4.13 7.63 6.84
C PHE A 65 -4.32 6.13 6.96
N VAL A 66 -3.60 5.37 6.15
CA VAL A 66 -3.65 3.92 6.18
C VAL A 66 -2.23 3.38 6.26
N GLU A 67 -1.95 2.64 7.33
CA GLU A 67 -0.73 1.84 7.41
C GLU A 67 -0.99 0.50 6.70
N VAL A 68 -0.41 0.33 5.51
CA VAL A 68 -0.41 -0.91 4.76
C VAL A 68 0.70 -1.79 5.31
N VAL A 69 0.34 -2.90 5.94
CA VAL A 69 1.25 -3.85 6.55
C VAL A 69 1.32 -5.11 5.69
N LEU A 70 2.51 -5.42 5.19
CA LEU A 70 2.79 -6.63 4.42
C LEU A 70 3.57 -7.60 5.30
N VAL A 71 2.95 -8.74 5.63
CA VAL A 71 3.57 -9.81 6.41
C VAL A 71 3.88 -10.97 5.48
N PHE A 72 5.17 -11.21 5.27
CA PHE A 72 5.64 -12.27 4.38
C PHE A 72 5.74 -13.58 5.17
N SER A 73 5.06 -14.64 4.70
CA SER A 73 5.00 -15.93 5.41
C SER A 73 6.35 -16.63 5.55
N LYS A 74 7.31 -16.34 4.67
CA LYS A 74 8.70 -16.82 4.77
C LYS A 74 9.66 -15.65 4.90
N GLY A 75 10.67 -15.84 5.74
CA GLY A 75 11.65 -14.80 6.08
C GLY A 75 11.27 -13.93 7.28
N ASN A 76 10.07 -14.08 7.83
CA ASN A 76 9.57 -13.41 9.04
C ASN A 76 9.84 -11.90 9.07
N PHE A 77 9.69 -11.25 7.92
CA PHE A 77 9.87 -9.80 7.80
C PHE A 77 8.51 -9.15 7.52
N VAL A 78 8.36 -7.95 8.07
CA VAL A 78 7.14 -7.15 7.99
C VAL A 78 7.52 -5.81 7.40
N GLU A 79 6.84 -5.43 6.33
CA GLU A 79 6.98 -4.11 5.73
C GLU A 79 5.75 -3.27 6.01
N LYS A 80 5.97 -1.98 6.26
CA LYS A 80 4.90 -1.05 6.63
C LYS A 80 5.02 0.21 5.79
N PHE A 81 3.92 0.58 5.14
CA PHE A 81 3.84 1.77 4.31
C PHE A 81 2.70 2.65 4.79
N MET A 82 3.00 3.90 5.14
CA MET A 82 1.97 4.86 5.50
C MET A 82 1.49 5.57 4.23
N VAL A 83 0.18 5.53 3.98
CA VAL A 83 -0.45 6.15 2.82
C VAL A 83 -1.45 7.19 3.30
N ASN A 84 -1.35 8.41 2.77
CA ASN A 84 -2.37 9.43 3.01
C ASN A 84 -3.58 9.17 2.10
N ALA A 85 -4.68 8.70 2.68
CA ALA A 85 -5.87 8.35 1.91
C ALA A 85 -6.66 9.55 1.40
N LYS A 86 -6.43 10.73 1.97
CA LYS A 86 -7.03 11.98 1.48
C LYS A 86 -6.44 12.40 0.13
N THR A 87 -5.13 12.22 -0.06
CA THR A 87 -4.45 12.58 -1.31
C THR A 87 -4.39 11.43 -2.30
N HIS A 88 -4.43 10.18 -1.83
CA HIS A 88 -4.32 8.98 -2.65
C HIS A 88 -5.56 8.09 -2.57
N LEU A 89 -6.76 8.66 -2.58
CA LEU A 89 -8.00 7.85 -2.56
C LEU A 89 -8.07 6.87 -3.75
N ALA A 90 -7.60 7.28 -4.93
CA ALA A 90 -7.55 6.46 -6.13
C ALA A 90 -6.73 5.17 -5.93
N PHE A 91 -5.70 5.20 -5.09
CA PHE A 91 -4.94 4.01 -4.72
C PHE A 91 -5.83 2.98 -4.03
N PHE A 92 -6.67 3.41 -3.08
CA PHE A 92 -7.58 2.50 -2.36
C PHE A 92 -8.76 2.04 -3.22
N ASP A 93 -9.27 2.91 -4.10
CA ASP A 93 -10.28 2.51 -5.09
C ASP A 93 -9.73 1.42 -6.03
N ALA A 94 -8.49 1.60 -6.52
CA ALA A 94 -7.81 0.61 -7.34
C ALA A 94 -7.54 -0.69 -6.57
N LEU A 95 -7.11 -0.59 -5.30
CA LEU A 95 -6.87 -1.73 -4.42
C LEU A 95 -8.13 -2.57 -4.21
N ALA A 96 -9.28 -1.92 -3.93
CA ALA A 96 -10.55 -2.61 -3.76
C ALA A 96 -11.03 -3.28 -5.05
N LYS A 97 -10.88 -2.61 -6.19
CA LYS A 97 -11.32 -3.14 -7.51
C LYS A 97 -10.47 -4.31 -7.99
N THR A 98 -9.16 -4.21 -7.84
CA THR A 98 -8.21 -5.18 -8.41
C THR A 98 -7.83 -6.26 -7.41
N SER A 99 -7.91 -5.96 -6.11
CA SER A 99 -7.34 -6.80 -5.04
C SER A 99 -5.88 -7.16 -5.28
N MET A 100 -5.17 -6.27 -5.98
CA MET A 100 -3.75 -6.40 -6.31
C MET A 100 -3.03 -5.15 -5.82
N LEU A 101 -1.79 -5.33 -5.40
CA LEU A 101 -0.85 -4.28 -5.00
C LEU A 101 0.46 -4.50 -5.73
N ALA A 102 0.91 -3.49 -6.46
CA ALA A 102 2.22 -3.48 -7.07
C ALA A 102 3.25 -2.85 -6.12
N LEU A 103 4.41 -3.46 -5.99
CA LEU A 103 5.63 -2.81 -5.52
C LEU A 103 6.51 -2.61 -6.74
N SER A 104 7.07 -1.43 -6.94
CA SER A 104 7.95 -1.18 -8.08
C SER A 104 9.25 -0.51 -7.65
N SER A 105 10.27 -0.58 -8.50
CA SER A 105 11.44 0.28 -8.34
C SER A 105 12.01 0.70 -9.69
N PRO A 106 11.91 1.98 -10.09
CA PRO A 106 12.39 2.42 -11.40
C PRO A 106 13.90 2.28 -11.59
N LYS A 107 14.64 2.04 -10.49
CA LYS A 107 16.10 1.90 -10.48
C LYS A 107 16.59 0.50 -10.08
N SER A 108 15.73 -0.48 -9.83
CA SER A 108 16.20 -1.83 -9.50
C SER A 108 16.79 -2.53 -10.72
N ASN A 109 17.75 -3.43 -10.47
CA ASN A 109 18.37 -4.28 -11.49
C ASN A 109 17.72 -5.67 -11.56
N TYR A 110 16.58 -5.87 -10.88
CA TYR A 110 15.97 -7.17 -10.66
C TYR A 110 14.77 -7.42 -11.60
N GLY A 111 14.97 -8.25 -12.63
CA GLY A 111 13.94 -8.63 -13.60
C GLY A 111 13.73 -7.61 -14.73
N LYS A 112 13.11 -8.03 -15.85
CA LYS A 112 12.79 -7.11 -16.97
C LYS A 112 11.67 -6.13 -16.64
N ASP A 113 10.80 -6.55 -15.72
CA ASP A 113 9.71 -5.76 -15.19
C ASP A 113 10.02 -5.56 -13.70
N ASN A 114 10.50 -4.37 -13.35
CA ASN A 114 10.85 -3.99 -11.97
C ASN A 114 9.60 -3.79 -11.09
N VAL A 115 8.62 -4.69 -11.24
CA VAL A 115 7.30 -4.65 -10.62
C VAL A 115 7.02 -6.01 -10.00
N PHE A 116 6.73 -6.01 -8.71
CA PHE A 116 6.33 -7.16 -7.93
C PHE A 116 4.85 -7.04 -7.58
N MET A 117 4.05 -7.95 -8.13
CA MET A 117 2.60 -7.97 -7.93
C MET A 117 2.23 -8.84 -6.73
N ILE A 118 1.44 -8.27 -5.82
CA ILE A 118 0.94 -8.90 -4.61
C ILE A 118 -0.58 -9.00 -4.74
N GLN A 119 -1.11 -10.21 -4.78
CA GLN A 119 -2.55 -10.41 -4.68
C GLN A 119 -2.96 -10.42 -3.21
N LEU A 120 -3.98 -9.64 -2.86
CA LEU A 120 -4.53 -9.63 -1.51
C LEU A 120 -5.26 -10.96 -1.27
N PRO A 121 -5.00 -11.66 -0.15
CA PRO A 121 -5.66 -12.92 0.16
C PRO A 121 -7.15 -12.75 0.50
N ARG A 122 -7.57 -11.52 0.82
CA ARG A 122 -8.91 -11.14 1.27
C ARG A 122 -9.38 -9.88 0.55
N PRO A 123 -9.96 -9.99 -0.66
CA PRO A 123 -10.43 -8.85 -1.43
C PRO A 123 -11.48 -8.01 -0.68
N GLU A 124 -12.31 -8.66 0.13
CA GLU A 124 -13.34 -8.02 0.96
C GLU A 124 -12.76 -6.98 1.93
N LYS A 125 -11.59 -7.26 2.52
CA LYS A 125 -10.92 -6.30 3.42
C LYS A 125 -10.54 -5.00 2.71
N ALA A 126 -10.19 -5.06 1.43
CA ALA A 126 -9.85 -3.87 0.66
C ALA A 126 -11.09 -3.01 0.38
N GLN A 127 -12.23 -3.65 0.12
CA GLN A 127 -13.52 -2.98 -0.05
C GLN A 127 -14.00 -2.34 1.27
N ASP A 128 -13.97 -3.09 2.37
CA ASP A 128 -14.34 -2.58 3.69
C ASP A 128 -13.47 -1.38 4.10
N ALA A 129 -12.15 -1.49 3.85
CA ALA A 129 -11.23 -0.41 4.14
C ALA A 129 -11.54 0.85 3.33
N LEU A 130 -11.87 0.71 2.05
CA LEU A 130 -12.25 1.83 1.19
C LEU A 130 -13.51 2.55 1.67
N GLU A 131 -14.51 1.81 2.15
CA GLU A 131 -15.74 2.38 2.70
C GLU A 131 -15.45 3.17 3.98
N ILE A 132 -14.67 2.59 4.90
CA ILE A 132 -14.25 3.28 6.14
C ILE A 132 -13.45 4.55 5.81
N ILE A 133 -12.55 4.50 4.81
CA ILE A 133 -11.77 5.66 4.37
C ILE A 133 -12.71 6.76 3.82
N LYS A 134 -13.66 6.39 2.96
CA LYS A 134 -14.61 7.37 2.38
C LYS A 134 -15.41 8.06 3.47
N ASP A 135 -15.90 7.30 4.45
CA ASP A 135 -16.61 7.84 5.60
C ASP A 135 -15.72 8.72 6.49
N ALA A 136 -14.45 8.34 6.68
CA ALA A 136 -13.47 9.10 7.45
C ALA A 136 -13.11 10.46 6.83
N LEU A 137 -13.20 10.56 5.50
CA LEU A 137 -12.93 11.79 4.77
C LEU A 137 -14.09 12.78 4.82
N ILE A 138 -15.30 12.35 5.19
CA ILE A 138 -16.44 13.24 5.41
C ILE A 138 -16.28 13.91 6.77
N PRO A 139 -16.11 15.24 6.85
CA PRO A 139 -16.02 15.94 8.12
C PRO A 139 -17.34 15.78 8.88
N LYS A 140 -17.29 15.23 10.10
CA LYS A 140 -18.46 15.18 10.97
C LYS A 140 -18.52 16.49 11.76
N ASN A 141 -19.39 17.38 11.32
CA ASN A 141 -19.73 18.63 12.01
C ASN A 141 -20.48 18.39 13.32
#